data_AF-A0A3D4CTH6-F1
#
_entry.id   AF-A0A3D4CTH6-F1
#
_cell.length_a   1.000
_cell.length_b   1.000
_cell.length_c   1.000
_cell.angle_alpha   90.00
_cell.angle_beta   90.00
_cell.angle_gamma   90.00
#
_symmetry.space_group_name_H-M   'P 1'
#
loop_
_entity.id
_entity.type
_entity.pdbx_description
1 polymer ?
#
loop_
_entity_poly.entity_id
_entity_poly.type
_entity_poly.pdbx_seq_one_letter_code
_entity_poly.pdbx_strand_id
1 'polypeptide(L)'
;MTLVLVGSPVVPAAQATTAFLERYCVQCHGAGKQKGKVTLHDLGTNFSDSDTADRWIEILGQLTTGDMPPEEAEHIPGTSERSEMIEWIEEGLKQSGRDHAYRKKLLAPEYGNWVDHEKLFSGEIRTPPFSPSRIWRLSPEIFKRKGFGRARSPFTYITPQKGIRDYSAMSQVDQSTVQMILINTGQFLEQREQNGEFGDFTKVEGIPPDEVLQRRVSQEFRRIIGRVPSEAEEDKYLAFLKKNIAAGGNLEGLKTTIKAIFLSPEAIYRMEFGLGKTDEHGRRHLSSTEIVNALAYALTDDLAERSPLLWDAYEGDQLKDRGDVRRVVRELLEKQLGGGRWSDPALPRIMRFFEQYFGFNRVGDVFKDNDRRRREAIPQWNPQYLVHDARMIIENVLRRDRDVIAELLTTNEYFVAHPGDNDYAREFYDERVKEVMHPDYVNRQVAKAEEEYRNRKKPDHVPSEEWEKRRGTFLEERRKRAQQAVKLFSNALAREINPHPDFPFSDRS
;
A
#
# COMPACT_ATOMS: atom_id res chain seq x y z
N MET A 1 -44.14 -10.27 -12.72
CA MET A 1 -43.88 -11.33 -13.71
C MET A 1 -43.87 -10.67 -15.09
N THR A 2 -42.69 -10.19 -15.49
CA THR A 2 -42.40 -9.76 -16.86
C THR A 2 -40.92 -10.06 -17.07
N LEU A 3 -40.67 -11.09 -17.87
CA LEU A 3 -39.36 -11.58 -18.26
C LEU A 3 -38.73 -10.54 -19.20
N VAL A 4 -37.63 -9.91 -18.80
CA VAL A 4 -36.81 -9.09 -19.69
C VAL A 4 -35.56 -9.89 -20.01
N LEU A 5 -35.51 -10.39 -21.25
CA LEU A 5 -34.37 -11.03 -21.88
C LEU A 5 -33.21 -10.03 -21.96
N VAL A 6 -32.16 -10.26 -21.18
CA VAL A 6 -30.84 -9.66 -21.39
C VAL A 6 -30.00 -10.74 -22.05
N GLY A 7 -29.39 -10.40 -23.19
CA GLY A 7 -28.72 -11.26 -24.17
C GLY A 7 -28.31 -12.66 -23.73
N SER A 8 -28.76 -13.67 -24.48
CA SER A 8 -28.24 -15.03 -24.38
C SER A 8 -26.71 -15.02 -24.40
N PRO A 9 -26.02 -15.63 -23.41
CA PRO A 9 -24.62 -15.92 -23.60
C PRO A 9 -24.53 -16.90 -24.76
N VAL A 10 -23.67 -16.63 -25.73
CA VAL A 10 -23.32 -17.64 -26.73
C VAL A 10 -22.53 -18.69 -25.98
N VAL A 11 -23.22 -19.66 -25.39
CA VAL A 11 -22.62 -20.92 -24.97
C VAL A 11 -22.15 -21.57 -26.27
N PRO A 12 -20.83 -21.72 -26.55
CA PRO A 12 -20.44 -22.57 -27.65
C PRO A 12 -21.07 -23.94 -27.42
N ALA A 13 -21.84 -24.40 -28.41
CA ALA A 13 -22.39 -25.75 -28.39
C ALA A 13 -21.24 -26.73 -28.13
N ALA A 14 -21.48 -27.87 -27.46
CA ALA A 14 -20.44 -28.87 -27.16
C ALA A 14 -19.55 -29.24 -28.39
N GLN A 15 -20.08 -29.07 -29.59
CA GLN A 15 -19.39 -29.21 -30.86
C GLN A 15 -18.29 -28.16 -31.12
N ALA A 16 -18.52 -26.89 -30.78
CA ALA A 16 -17.52 -25.83 -30.90
C ALA A 16 -16.36 -26.01 -29.91
N THR A 17 -16.66 -26.44 -28.68
CA THR A 17 -15.63 -26.84 -27.71
C THR A 17 -14.76 -27.97 -28.21
N THR A 18 -15.38 -29.01 -28.78
CA THR A 18 -14.65 -30.17 -29.32
C THR A 18 -13.74 -29.74 -30.47
N ALA A 19 -14.25 -28.91 -31.39
CA ALA A 19 -13.46 -28.37 -32.49
C ALA A 19 -12.27 -27.52 -32.00
N PHE A 20 -12.45 -26.72 -30.96
CA PHE A 20 -11.36 -25.94 -30.35
C PHE A 20 -10.26 -26.86 -29.80
N LEU A 21 -10.63 -27.86 -29.00
CA LEU A 21 -9.67 -28.81 -28.44
C LEU A 21 -8.92 -29.59 -29.53
N GLU A 22 -9.64 -30.08 -30.54
CA GLU A 22 -9.03 -30.82 -31.65
C GLU A 22 -8.01 -29.98 -32.41
N ARG A 23 -8.33 -28.71 -32.66
CA ARG A 23 -7.48 -27.80 -33.43
C ARG A 23 -6.26 -27.31 -32.66
N TYR A 24 -6.43 -26.96 -31.38
CA TYR A 24 -5.39 -26.24 -30.62
C TYR A 24 -4.71 -27.08 -29.54
N CYS A 25 -5.32 -28.17 -29.07
CA CYS A 25 -4.85 -28.90 -27.90
C CYS A 25 -4.44 -30.36 -28.20
N VAL A 26 -5.28 -31.10 -28.93
CA VAL A 26 -5.16 -32.56 -29.10
C VAL A 26 -3.92 -32.97 -29.91
N GLN A 27 -3.37 -32.10 -30.77
CA GLN A 27 -2.12 -32.40 -31.47
C GLN A 27 -0.94 -32.68 -30.51
N CYS A 28 -0.92 -32.02 -29.34
CA CYS A 28 0.12 -32.20 -28.32
C CYS A 28 -0.34 -33.02 -27.10
N HIS A 29 -1.66 -33.09 -26.86
CA HIS A 29 -2.28 -33.73 -25.69
C HIS A 29 -3.28 -34.85 -26.08
N GLY A 30 -3.13 -35.44 -27.25
CA GLY A 30 -3.98 -36.50 -27.77
C GLY A 30 -3.55 -37.92 -27.35
N ALA A 31 -4.17 -38.93 -27.96
CA ALA A 31 -3.83 -40.33 -27.69
C ALA A 31 -2.38 -40.67 -28.11
N GLY A 32 -1.90 -40.10 -29.22
CA GLY A 32 -0.55 -40.37 -29.74
C GLY A 32 0.57 -39.55 -29.10
N LYS A 33 0.26 -38.43 -28.44
CA LYS A 33 1.25 -37.51 -27.84
C LYS A 33 0.65 -36.87 -26.61
N GLN A 34 1.37 -36.97 -25.48
CA GLN A 34 0.90 -36.54 -24.16
C GLN A 34 1.93 -35.61 -23.51
N LYS A 35 2.17 -34.44 -24.12
CA LYS A 35 3.10 -33.45 -23.55
C LYS A 35 2.65 -33.10 -22.13
N GLY A 36 3.62 -32.98 -21.22
CA GLY A 36 3.34 -32.67 -19.81
C GLY A 36 2.56 -33.76 -19.04
N LYS A 37 2.40 -34.97 -19.59
CA LYS A 37 1.55 -36.05 -19.05
C LYS A 37 0.06 -35.68 -18.96
N VAL A 38 -0.39 -34.77 -19.81
CA VAL A 38 -1.79 -34.35 -19.92
C VAL A 38 -2.40 -34.94 -21.18
N THR A 39 -3.56 -35.58 -21.03
CA THR A 39 -4.42 -36.06 -22.12
C THR A 39 -5.68 -35.23 -22.19
N LEU A 40 -6.18 -34.91 -23.39
CA LEU A 40 -7.37 -34.08 -23.61
C LEU A 40 -8.34 -34.66 -24.65
N HIS A 41 -7.98 -35.73 -25.34
CA HIS A 41 -8.82 -36.40 -26.35
C HIS A 41 -10.05 -37.09 -25.76
N ASP A 42 -10.03 -37.37 -24.46
CA ASP A 42 -11.08 -38.02 -23.67
C ASP A 42 -11.83 -37.03 -22.76
N LEU A 43 -11.53 -35.73 -22.86
CA LEU A 43 -12.11 -34.72 -21.98
C LEU A 43 -13.58 -34.48 -22.33
N GLY A 44 -14.47 -34.79 -21.39
CA GLY A 44 -15.89 -34.47 -21.49
C GLY A 44 -16.23 -33.02 -21.18
N THR A 45 -17.49 -32.64 -21.36
CA THR A 45 -18.02 -31.29 -21.07
C THR A 45 -18.91 -31.25 -19.82
N ASN A 46 -18.97 -32.34 -19.05
CA ASN A 46 -19.78 -32.43 -17.83
C ASN A 46 -19.05 -31.80 -16.63
N PHE A 47 -19.26 -30.51 -16.40
CA PHE A 47 -18.68 -29.79 -15.25
C PHE A 47 -19.19 -30.24 -13.88
N SER A 48 -20.23 -31.07 -13.79
CA SER A 48 -20.66 -31.63 -12.50
C SER A 48 -19.74 -32.76 -12.03
N ASP A 49 -19.09 -33.46 -12.96
CA ASP A 49 -18.09 -34.47 -12.66
C ASP A 49 -16.80 -33.83 -12.14
N SER A 50 -16.20 -34.42 -11.10
CA SER A 50 -15.06 -33.80 -10.41
C SER A 50 -13.81 -33.80 -11.25
N ASP A 51 -13.47 -34.95 -11.83
CA ASP A 51 -12.24 -35.12 -12.58
C ASP A 51 -12.27 -34.29 -13.87
N THR A 52 -13.45 -34.22 -14.51
CA THR A 52 -13.69 -33.35 -15.66
C THR A 52 -13.53 -31.87 -15.29
N ALA A 53 -14.13 -31.42 -14.20
CA ALA A 53 -14.03 -30.03 -13.77
C ALA A 53 -12.60 -29.63 -13.39
N ASP A 54 -11.87 -30.50 -12.69
CA ASP A 54 -10.48 -30.23 -12.29
C ASP A 54 -9.56 -30.08 -13.52
N ARG A 55 -9.73 -30.94 -14.53
CA ARG A 55 -9.02 -30.81 -15.82
C ARG A 55 -9.37 -29.50 -16.54
N TRP A 56 -10.64 -29.10 -16.55
CA TRP A 56 -11.04 -27.82 -17.13
C TRP A 56 -10.48 -26.61 -16.38
N ILE A 57 -10.34 -26.67 -15.05
CA ILE A 57 -9.70 -25.62 -14.26
C ILE A 57 -8.22 -25.46 -14.65
N GLU A 58 -7.51 -26.56 -14.91
CA GLU A 58 -6.13 -26.52 -15.40
C GLU A 58 -6.04 -25.87 -16.79
N ILE A 59 -6.90 -26.27 -17.72
CA ILE A 59 -6.98 -25.70 -19.08
C ILE A 59 -7.31 -24.21 -19.01
N LEU A 60 -8.29 -23.83 -18.19
CA LEU A 60 -8.66 -22.44 -17.97
C LEU A 60 -7.47 -21.62 -17.48
N GLY A 61 -6.67 -22.15 -16.55
CA GLY A 61 -5.43 -21.52 -16.11
C GLY A 61 -4.46 -21.25 -17.26
N GLN A 62 -4.19 -22.25 -18.09
CA GLN A 62 -3.27 -22.14 -19.23
C GLN A 62 -3.78 -21.20 -20.33
N LEU A 63 -5.09 -21.19 -20.61
CA LEU A 63 -5.70 -20.27 -21.57
C LEU A 63 -5.69 -18.83 -21.05
N THR A 64 -5.91 -18.64 -19.74
CA THR A 64 -5.91 -17.33 -19.10
C THR A 64 -4.52 -16.71 -19.08
N THR A 65 -3.47 -17.50 -18.81
CA THR A 65 -2.08 -17.01 -18.87
C THR A 65 -1.56 -16.87 -20.30
N GLY A 66 -2.20 -17.53 -21.27
CA GLY A 66 -1.71 -17.59 -22.65
C GLY A 66 -0.53 -18.53 -22.85
N ASP A 67 -0.22 -19.39 -21.86
CA ASP A 67 0.89 -20.36 -21.95
C ASP A 67 0.59 -21.50 -22.94
N MET A 68 -0.70 -21.76 -23.21
CA MET A 68 -1.13 -22.77 -24.16
C MET A 68 -2.10 -22.19 -25.20
N PRO A 69 -1.95 -22.58 -26.48
CA PRO A 69 -0.83 -23.34 -27.05
C PRO A 69 0.50 -22.56 -26.99
N PRO A 70 1.67 -23.25 -26.93
CA PRO A 70 2.96 -22.57 -26.90
C PRO A 70 3.24 -21.82 -28.22
N GLU A 71 4.16 -20.85 -28.21
CA GLU A 71 4.46 -20.01 -29.37
C GLU A 71 4.90 -20.82 -30.61
N GLU A 72 5.52 -21.98 -30.42
CA GLU A 72 5.91 -22.88 -31.52
C GLU A 72 4.80 -23.81 -32.04
N ALA A 73 3.57 -23.71 -31.52
CA ALA A 73 2.44 -24.50 -32.00
C ALA A 73 2.05 -24.11 -33.44
N GLU A 74 1.64 -25.11 -34.23
CA GLU A 74 1.19 -24.90 -35.61
C GLU A 74 -0.05 -23.99 -35.70
N HIS A 75 -0.90 -24.04 -34.66
CA HIS A 75 -2.12 -23.28 -34.56
C HIS A 75 -2.22 -22.61 -33.19
N ILE A 76 -2.41 -21.29 -33.19
CA ILE A 76 -2.63 -20.46 -32.00
C ILE A 76 -4.01 -19.82 -32.15
N PRO A 77 -4.91 -19.93 -31.15
CA PRO A 77 -6.24 -19.34 -31.23
C PRO A 77 -6.14 -17.81 -31.26
N GLY A 78 -7.03 -17.18 -32.02
CA GLY A 78 -7.17 -15.72 -32.00
C GLY A 78 -7.69 -15.23 -30.64
N THR A 79 -7.49 -13.95 -30.35
CA THR A 79 -7.89 -13.33 -29.07
C THR A 79 -9.38 -13.50 -28.76
N SER A 80 -10.28 -13.37 -29.75
CA SER A 80 -11.72 -13.59 -29.56
C SER A 80 -12.03 -15.05 -29.22
N GLU A 81 -11.52 -15.98 -30.02
CA GLU A 81 -11.77 -17.42 -29.87
C GLU A 81 -11.27 -17.95 -28.52
N ARG A 82 -10.08 -17.50 -28.07
CA ARG A 82 -9.56 -17.82 -26.73
C ARG A 82 -10.46 -17.27 -25.63
N SER A 83 -10.97 -16.04 -25.79
CA SER A 83 -11.84 -15.40 -24.79
C SER A 83 -13.19 -16.11 -24.69
N GLU A 84 -13.79 -16.48 -25.81
CA GLU A 84 -15.04 -17.26 -25.87
C GLU A 84 -14.88 -18.62 -25.18
N MET A 85 -13.73 -19.28 -25.38
CA MET A 85 -13.43 -20.55 -24.71
C MET A 85 -13.27 -20.37 -23.19
N ILE A 86 -12.56 -19.33 -22.75
CA ILE A 86 -12.42 -18.98 -21.31
C ILE A 86 -13.79 -18.74 -20.69
N GLU A 87 -14.62 -17.89 -21.29
CA GLU A 87 -15.96 -17.56 -20.81
C GLU A 87 -16.86 -18.80 -20.70
N TRP A 88 -16.77 -19.71 -21.68
CA TRP A 88 -17.51 -20.98 -21.64
C TRP A 88 -17.09 -21.88 -20.47
N ILE A 89 -15.78 -22.04 -20.22
CA ILE A 89 -15.30 -22.83 -19.10
C ILE A 89 -15.74 -22.20 -17.77
N GLU A 90 -15.60 -20.88 -17.63
CA GLU A 90 -15.98 -20.16 -16.41
C GLU A 90 -17.47 -20.29 -16.10
N GLU A 91 -18.33 -20.16 -17.11
CA GLU A 91 -19.78 -20.30 -16.94
C GLU A 91 -20.16 -21.75 -16.64
N GLY A 92 -19.52 -22.74 -17.28
CA GLY A 92 -19.71 -24.16 -16.98
C GLY A 92 -19.36 -24.51 -15.53
N LEU A 93 -18.20 -24.06 -15.05
CA LEU A 93 -17.77 -24.24 -13.65
C LEU A 93 -18.69 -23.53 -12.66
N LYS A 94 -19.19 -22.35 -13.03
CA LYS A 94 -20.13 -21.57 -12.20
C LYS A 94 -21.48 -22.28 -12.06
N GLN A 95 -22.03 -22.79 -13.17
CA GLN A 95 -23.29 -23.52 -13.16
C GLN A 95 -23.20 -24.83 -12.37
N SER A 96 -22.03 -25.47 -12.33
CA SER A 96 -21.80 -26.65 -11.50
C SER A 96 -21.41 -26.35 -10.05
N GLY A 97 -21.19 -25.09 -9.70
CA GLY A 97 -20.76 -24.66 -8.36
C GLY A 97 -19.31 -25.04 -8.01
N ARG A 98 -18.47 -25.33 -9.01
CA ARG A 98 -17.06 -25.74 -8.85
C ARG A 98 -16.05 -24.63 -9.16
N ASP A 99 -16.52 -23.44 -9.49
CA ASP A 99 -15.72 -22.26 -9.77
C ASP A 99 -15.03 -21.66 -8.54
N HIS A 100 -15.48 -21.97 -7.32
CA HIS A 100 -15.03 -21.30 -6.11
C HIS A 100 -13.50 -21.34 -5.89
N ALA A 101 -12.88 -22.51 -6.08
CA ALA A 101 -11.43 -22.66 -5.87
C ALA A 101 -10.62 -21.83 -6.89
N TYR A 102 -11.06 -21.84 -8.14
CA TYR A 102 -10.44 -21.05 -9.22
C TYR A 102 -10.64 -19.55 -8.99
N ARG A 103 -11.89 -19.10 -8.76
CA ARG A 103 -12.19 -17.68 -8.48
C ARG A 103 -11.46 -17.16 -7.25
N LYS A 104 -11.29 -17.97 -6.21
CA LYS A 104 -10.49 -17.60 -5.04
C LYS A 104 -9.03 -17.34 -5.40
N LYS A 105 -8.44 -18.12 -6.31
CA LYS A 105 -7.06 -17.90 -6.79
C LYS A 105 -6.93 -16.58 -7.54
N LEU A 106 -7.92 -16.23 -8.38
CA LEU A 106 -7.93 -14.96 -9.12
C LEU A 106 -7.95 -13.70 -8.22
N LEU A 107 -8.31 -13.84 -6.93
CA LEU A 107 -8.24 -12.74 -5.97
C LEU A 107 -6.81 -12.46 -5.47
N ALA A 108 -5.85 -13.34 -5.78
CA ALA A 108 -4.47 -13.19 -5.37
C ALA A 108 -3.70 -12.24 -6.30
N PRO A 109 -2.85 -11.34 -5.77
CA PRO A 109 -2.21 -10.28 -6.56
C PRO A 109 -1.37 -10.77 -7.73
N GLU A 110 -0.78 -11.96 -7.63
CA GLU A 110 0.02 -12.56 -8.70
C GLU A 110 -0.78 -12.83 -9.98
N TYR A 111 -2.10 -13.01 -9.88
CA TYR A 111 -3.01 -13.15 -11.03
C TYR A 111 -3.38 -11.79 -11.64
N GLY A 112 -3.10 -10.67 -10.95
CA GLY A 112 -3.32 -9.33 -11.50
C GLY A 112 -2.44 -9.03 -12.72
N ASN A 113 -1.27 -9.69 -12.83
CA ASN A 113 -0.38 -9.58 -13.99
C ASN A 113 -0.89 -10.34 -15.22
N TRP A 114 -1.97 -11.11 -15.08
CA TRP A 114 -2.54 -11.91 -16.18
C TRP A 114 -3.69 -11.19 -16.88
N VAL A 115 -3.98 -9.95 -16.46
CA VAL A 115 -4.90 -9.07 -17.17
C VAL A 115 -4.25 -8.68 -18.49
N ASP A 116 -4.97 -8.89 -19.59
CA ASP A 116 -4.55 -8.46 -20.92
C ASP A 116 -4.45 -6.92 -20.97
N HIS A 117 -3.21 -6.42 -20.91
CA HIS A 117 -2.94 -4.98 -20.88
C HIS A 117 -3.33 -4.28 -22.18
N GLU A 118 -3.19 -4.95 -23.33
CA GLU A 118 -3.60 -4.35 -24.62
C GLU A 118 -5.11 -4.09 -24.60
N LYS A 119 -5.91 -5.08 -24.19
CA LYS A 119 -7.35 -4.89 -24.02
C LYS A 119 -7.70 -3.87 -22.95
N LEU A 120 -6.97 -3.84 -21.84
CA LEU A 120 -7.21 -2.90 -20.74
C LEU A 120 -7.03 -1.44 -21.18
N PHE A 121 -6.07 -1.18 -22.06
CA PHE A 121 -5.72 0.17 -22.51
C PHE A 121 -6.19 0.53 -23.93
N SER A 122 -6.75 -0.41 -24.71
CA SER A 122 -7.22 -0.15 -26.09
C SER A 122 -8.40 0.80 -26.19
N GLY A 123 -9.19 0.93 -25.11
CA GLY A 123 -10.46 1.67 -25.12
C GLY A 123 -11.61 0.95 -25.83
N GLU A 124 -11.40 -0.30 -26.26
CA GLU A 124 -12.43 -1.17 -26.84
C GLU A 124 -13.51 -1.55 -25.82
N ILE A 125 -13.09 -1.80 -24.57
CA ILE A 125 -13.98 -2.16 -23.47
C ILE A 125 -14.70 -0.91 -22.97
N ARG A 126 -15.97 -0.76 -23.35
CA ARG A 126 -16.83 0.37 -22.97
C ARG A 126 -17.86 0.03 -21.88
N THR A 127 -17.88 -1.21 -21.41
CA THR A 127 -18.78 -1.64 -20.34
C THR A 127 -18.49 -0.84 -19.07
N PRO A 128 -19.51 -0.41 -18.30
CA PRO A 128 -19.24 0.38 -17.12
C PRO A 128 -18.50 -0.46 -16.06
N PRO A 129 -17.43 0.08 -15.45
CA PRO A 129 -16.57 -0.68 -14.55
C PRO A 129 -17.31 -1.01 -13.26
N PHE A 130 -16.98 -2.16 -12.68
CA PHE A 130 -17.46 -2.57 -11.37
C PHE A 130 -16.39 -3.39 -10.65
N SER A 131 -16.53 -3.49 -9.33
CA SER A 131 -15.76 -4.42 -8.51
C SER A 131 -16.71 -5.38 -7.79
N PRO A 132 -16.34 -6.66 -7.61
CA PRO A 132 -17.11 -7.56 -6.77
C PRO A 132 -17.14 -7.07 -5.33
N SER A 133 -18.14 -7.52 -4.57
CA SER A 133 -18.18 -7.35 -3.12
C SER A 133 -16.90 -7.92 -2.51
N ARG A 134 -16.25 -7.13 -1.64
CA ARG A 134 -14.93 -7.49 -1.12
C ARG A 134 -14.74 -6.98 0.30
N ILE A 135 -13.80 -7.63 0.97
CA ILE A 135 -13.31 -7.21 2.27
C ILE A 135 -11.81 -6.93 2.13
N TRP A 136 -11.32 -5.92 2.81
CA TRP A 136 -9.92 -5.55 2.88
C TRP A 136 -9.44 -5.68 4.31
N ARG A 137 -8.22 -6.14 4.53
CA ARG A 137 -7.63 -6.10 5.87
C ARG A 137 -7.35 -4.67 6.25
N LEU A 138 -7.50 -4.37 7.54
CA LEU A 138 -6.85 -3.18 8.09
C LEU A 138 -5.34 -3.41 8.08
N SER A 139 -4.63 -2.57 7.32
CA SER A 139 -3.16 -2.60 7.30
C SER A 139 -2.59 -2.33 8.70
N PRO A 140 -1.34 -2.73 9.00
CA PRO A 140 -0.73 -2.44 10.29
C PRO A 140 -0.75 -0.94 10.67
N GLU A 141 -0.62 -0.06 9.68
CA GLU A 141 -0.66 1.40 9.84
C GLU A 141 -2.07 1.88 10.23
N ILE A 142 -3.10 1.40 9.52
CA ILE A 142 -4.51 1.71 9.85
C ILE A 142 -4.87 1.16 11.23
N PHE A 143 -4.50 -0.08 11.52
CA PHE A 143 -4.79 -0.72 12.80
C PHE A 143 -4.14 0.04 13.96
N LYS A 144 -2.92 0.55 13.78
CA LYS A 144 -2.24 1.37 14.80
C LYS A 144 -3.01 2.67 15.09
N ARG A 145 -3.64 3.26 14.09
CA ARG A 145 -4.40 4.51 14.22
C ARG A 145 -5.81 4.33 14.78
N LYS A 146 -6.37 3.11 14.78
CA LYS A 146 -7.67 2.77 15.42
C LYS A 146 -7.74 3.07 16.93
N GLY A 147 -6.60 3.29 17.59
CA GLY A 147 -6.58 3.70 19.00
C GLY A 147 -6.64 2.53 19.97
N PHE A 148 -6.19 1.34 19.56
CA PHE A 148 -6.08 0.15 20.42
C PHE A 148 -4.79 0.15 21.28
N GLY A 149 -4.24 1.32 21.58
CA GLY A 149 -3.03 1.47 22.39
C GLY A 149 -1.79 0.83 21.76
N ARG A 150 -1.15 -0.10 22.49
CA ARG A 150 0.07 -0.80 22.05
C ARG A 150 -0.21 -2.06 21.23
N ALA A 151 -1.48 -2.39 20.99
CA ALA A 151 -1.87 -3.54 20.18
C ALA A 151 -1.23 -3.48 18.78
N ARG A 152 -0.80 -4.64 18.27
CA ARG A 152 -0.27 -4.78 16.91
C ARG A 152 -1.30 -5.43 16.02
N SER A 153 -1.32 -5.10 14.72
CA SER A 153 -2.23 -5.75 13.78
C SER A 153 -2.05 -7.28 13.85
N PRO A 154 -3.14 -8.05 13.93
CA PRO A 154 -3.06 -9.51 14.02
C PRO A 154 -2.46 -10.15 12.77
N PHE A 155 -2.37 -9.40 11.65
CA PHE A 155 -1.81 -9.87 10.39
C PHE A 155 -0.30 -9.60 10.23
N THR A 156 0.33 -8.88 11.16
CA THR A 156 1.69 -8.35 11.00
C THR A 156 2.74 -9.42 10.68
N TYR A 157 2.56 -10.63 11.21
CA TYR A 157 3.53 -11.73 11.12
C TYR A 157 3.26 -12.69 9.95
N ILE A 158 2.06 -12.67 9.37
CA ILE A 158 1.66 -13.58 8.28
C ILE A 158 1.68 -12.90 6.91
N THR A 159 1.68 -11.56 6.87
CA THR A 159 1.75 -10.83 5.60
C THR A 159 3.21 -10.56 5.21
N PRO A 160 3.62 -10.81 3.95
CA PRO A 160 4.94 -10.47 3.44
C PRO A 160 5.33 -9.03 3.76
N GLN A 161 6.63 -8.77 3.94
CA GLN A 161 7.14 -7.40 4.11
C GLN A 161 7.11 -6.58 2.80
N LYS A 162 6.77 -7.21 1.67
CA LYS A 162 6.75 -6.61 0.33
C LYS A 162 5.32 -6.54 -0.21
N GLY A 163 5.09 -5.59 -1.12
CA GLY A 163 3.83 -5.43 -1.83
C GLY A 163 2.71 -4.82 -0.98
N ILE A 164 1.51 -4.79 -1.54
CA ILE A 164 0.30 -4.29 -0.89
C ILE A 164 -0.20 -5.34 0.11
N ARG A 165 -0.48 -4.91 1.35
CA ARG A 165 -0.71 -5.80 2.51
C ARG A 165 -2.19 -5.97 2.90
N ASP A 166 -3.07 -5.34 2.14
CA ASP A 166 -4.47 -5.17 2.50
C ASP A 166 -5.36 -6.29 1.94
N TYR A 167 -4.83 -7.13 1.06
CA TYR A 167 -5.57 -8.23 0.43
C TYR A 167 -6.07 -9.22 1.48
N SER A 168 -7.39 -9.40 1.56
CA SER A 168 -8.01 -10.37 2.46
C SER A 168 -7.84 -11.82 1.99
N ALA A 169 -7.84 -12.05 0.67
CA ALA A 169 -7.79 -13.37 0.07
C ALA A 169 -6.52 -14.18 0.41
N MET A 170 -5.40 -13.49 0.72
CA MET A 170 -4.08 -14.12 0.86
C MET A 170 -3.85 -14.89 2.18
N SER A 171 -4.76 -14.77 3.14
CA SER A 171 -4.60 -15.29 4.53
C SER A 171 -5.95 -15.20 5.23
N GLN A 172 -6.44 -16.34 5.68
CA GLN A 172 -7.70 -16.40 6.41
C GLN A 172 -7.46 -16.11 7.89
N VAL A 173 -8.53 -15.74 8.60
CA VAL A 173 -8.50 -15.69 10.06
C VAL A 173 -8.39 -17.14 10.56
N ASP A 174 -7.19 -17.51 10.96
CA ASP A 174 -6.91 -18.81 11.57
C ASP A 174 -6.86 -18.69 13.10
N GLN A 175 -6.60 -19.81 13.78
CA GLN A 175 -6.50 -19.85 15.24
C GLN A 175 -5.45 -18.87 15.79
N SER A 176 -4.33 -18.70 15.09
CA SER A 176 -3.25 -17.79 15.51
C SER A 176 -3.71 -16.33 15.46
N THR A 177 -4.47 -15.97 14.41
CA THR A 177 -5.06 -14.65 14.23
C THR A 177 -6.07 -14.35 15.33
N VAL A 178 -6.96 -15.30 15.65
CA VAL A 178 -7.93 -15.16 16.74
C VAL A 178 -7.22 -14.99 18.09
N GLN A 179 -6.18 -15.78 18.37
CA GLN A 179 -5.41 -15.66 19.60
C GLN A 179 -4.75 -14.28 19.70
N MET A 180 -4.20 -13.75 18.60
CA MET A 180 -3.65 -12.40 18.56
C MET A 180 -4.70 -11.32 18.79
N ILE A 181 -5.91 -11.46 18.26
CA ILE A 181 -7.02 -10.54 18.54
C ILE A 181 -7.31 -10.54 20.04
N LEU A 182 -7.43 -11.71 20.67
CA LEU A 182 -7.71 -11.81 22.11
C LEU A 182 -6.58 -11.24 22.98
N ILE A 183 -5.32 -11.44 22.61
CA ILE A 183 -4.16 -10.81 23.28
C ILE A 183 -4.26 -9.29 23.20
N ASN A 184 -4.48 -8.75 22.00
CA ASN A 184 -4.64 -7.32 21.77
C ASN A 184 -5.80 -6.75 22.58
N THR A 185 -6.94 -7.44 22.60
CA THR A 185 -8.12 -7.01 23.37
C THR A 185 -7.84 -7.05 24.87
N GLY A 186 -7.13 -8.06 25.37
CA GLY A 186 -6.71 -8.13 26.77
C GLY A 186 -5.89 -6.91 27.18
N GLN A 187 -4.84 -6.60 26.42
CA GLN A 187 -3.99 -5.41 26.65
C GLN A 187 -4.77 -4.10 26.56
N PHE A 188 -5.67 -4.00 25.57
CA PHE A 188 -6.54 -2.83 25.40
C PHE A 188 -7.46 -2.62 26.62
N LEU A 189 -8.09 -3.69 27.12
CA LEU A 189 -8.99 -3.63 28.27
C LEU A 189 -8.24 -3.31 29.56
N GLU A 190 -7.09 -3.95 29.79
CA GLU A 190 -6.26 -3.73 30.98
C GLU A 190 -5.80 -2.28 31.08
N GLN A 191 -5.30 -1.71 29.97
CA GLN A 191 -4.88 -0.30 29.95
C GLN A 191 -6.04 0.66 30.27
N ARG A 192 -7.24 0.39 29.74
CA ARG A 192 -8.42 1.25 29.97
C ARG A 192 -8.98 1.12 31.37
N GLU A 193 -8.89 -0.06 31.95
CA GLU A 193 -9.23 -0.29 33.35
C GLU A 193 -8.28 0.48 34.28
N GLN A 194 -6.97 0.42 34.03
CA GLN A 194 -5.96 1.20 34.77
C GLN A 194 -6.21 2.71 34.65
N ASN A 195 -6.68 3.17 33.49
CA ASN A 195 -7.06 4.57 33.26
C ASN A 195 -8.40 4.96 33.91
N GLY A 196 -9.13 4.02 34.51
CA GLY A 196 -10.42 4.27 35.17
C GLY A 196 -11.60 4.48 34.22
N GLU A 197 -11.50 4.05 32.95
CA GLU A 197 -12.50 4.32 31.91
C GLU A 197 -13.81 3.53 32.05
N PHE A 198 -13.87 2.59 33.00
CA PHE A 198 -15.03 1.74 33.31
C PHE A 198 -15.72 2.12 34.63
N GLY A 199 -15.55 3.37 35.09
CA GLY A 199 -16.12 3.86 36.35
C GLY A 199 -17.64 3.69 36.46
N ASP A 200 -18.35 3.75 35.35
CA ASP A 200 -19.79 3.50 35.20
C ASP A 200 -20.20 2.04 35.47
N PHE A 201 -19.25 1.11 35.51
CA PHE A 201 -19.48 -0.31 35.83
C PHE A 201 -18.86 -0.71 37.18
N THR A 202 -17.86 0.02 37.67
CA THR A 202 -17.17 -0.28 38.94
C THR A 202 -17.68 0.49 40.14
N LYS A 203 -18.31 1.66 39.94
CA LYS A 203 -18.78 2.54 41.04
C LYS A 203 -20.28 2.46 41.32
N VAL A 204 -20.99 1.54 40.66
CA VAL A 204 -22.45 1.37 40.78
C VAL A 204 -22.75 0.09 41.53
N GLU A 205 -23.62 0.16 42.53
CA GLU A 205 -24.18 -1.02 43.18
C GLU A 205 -25.31 -1.62 42.33
N GLY A 206 -25.25 -2.92 42.09
CA GLY A 206 -26.20 -3.61 41.21
C GLY A 206 -25.91 -3.39 39.71
N ILE A 207 -26.86 -3.79 38.87
CA ILE A 207 -26.72 -3.71 37.41
C ILE A 207 -26.89 -2.24 36.98
N PRO A 208 -25.99 -1.68 36.15
CA PRO A 208 -26.15 -0.32 35.63
C PRO A 208 -27.46 -0.15 34.85
N PRO A 209 -28.06 1.05 34.85
CA PRO A 209 -29.28 1.32 34.08
C PRO A 209 -29.14 0.99 32.59
N ASP A 210 -30.22 0.57 31.95
CA ASP A 210 -30.24 0.18 30.53
C ASP A 210 -29.66 1.25 29.60
N GLU A 211 -29.94 2.52 29.86
CA GLU A 211 -29.38 3.65 29.09
C GLU A 211 -27.84 3.70 29.17
N VAL A 212 -27.26 3.36 30.32
CA VAL A 212 -25.80 3.27 30.49
C VAL A 212 -25.25 2.09 29.70
N LEU A 213 -25.91 0.93 29.77
CA LEU A 213 -25.51 -0.28 29.04
C LEU A 213 -25.55 -0.04 27.52
N GLN A 214 -26.65 0.52 27.02
CA GLN A 214 -26.86 0.81 25.60
C GLN A 214 -25.82 1.81 25.08
N ARG A 215 -25.66 2.94 25.77
CA ARG A 215 -24.65 3.94 25.44
C ARG A 215 -23.24 3.34 25.43
N ARG A 216 -22.92 2.46 26.38
CA ARG A 216 -21.62 1.78 26.43
C ARG A 216 -21.43 0.87 25.22
N VAL A 217 -22.42 0.04 24.88
CA VAL A 217 -22.36 -0.83 23.68
C VAL A 217 -22.11 0.01 22.43
N SER A 218 -22.86 1.09 22.23
CA SER A 218 -22.72 1.98 21.08
C SER A 218 -21.34 2.65 21.02
N GLN A 219 -20.81 3.13 22.15
CA GLN A 219 -19.46 3.70 22.25
C GLN A 219 -18.35 2.69 21.89
N GLU A 220 -18.45 1.47 22.41
CA GLU A 220 -17.45 0.43 22.11
C GLU A 220 -17.56 -0.04 20.65
N PHE A 221 -18.77 -0.06 20.06
CA PHE A 221 -18.95 -0.32 18.63
C PHE A 221 -18.27 0.74 17.77
N ARG A 222 -18.51 2.03 18.05
CA ARG A 222 -17.84 3.12 17.32
C ARG A 222 -16.33 3.02 17.44
N ARG A 223 -15.80 2.72 18.62
CA ARG A 223 -14.35 2.62 18.84
C ARG A 223 -13.73 1.42 18.12
N ILE A 224 -14.36 0.26 18.17
CA ILE A 224 -13.78 -1.00 17.67
C ILE A 224 -14.07 -1.17 16.17
N ILE A 225 -15.33 -1.00 15.80
CA ILE A 225 -15.82 -1.23 14.44
C ILE A 225 -15.66 0.04 13.59
N GLY A 226 -15.87 1.23 14.16
CA GLY A 226 -15.80 2.50 13.42
C GLY A 226 -17.17 3.01 12.93
N ARG A 227 -18.26 2.47 13.47
CA ARG A 227 -19.65 2.92 13.21
C ARG A 227 -20.53 2.63 14.41
N VAL A 228 -21.73 3.21 14.43
CA VAL A 228 -22.79 2.77 15.34
C VAL A 228 -23.26 1.35 15.00
N PRO A 229 -23.70 0.58 16.00
CA PRO A 229 -24.39 -0.69 15.73
C PRO A 229 -25.71 -0.42 14.99
N SER A 230 -26.13 -1.36 14.16
CA SER A 230 -27.53 -1.43 13.72
C SER A 230 -28.44 -1.79 14.89
N GLU A 231 -29.74 -1.55 14.77
CA GLU A 231 -30.73 -1.88 15.81
C GLU A 231 -30.64 -3.35 16.25
N ALA A 232 -30.54 -4.28 15.29
CA ALA A 232 -30.38 -5.71 15.57
C ALA A 232 -29.05 -6.04 16.27
N GLU A 233 -27.95 -5.34 15.94
CA GLU A 233 -26.67 -5.52 16.63
C GLU A 233 -26.74 -4.95 18.05
N GLU A 234 -27.35 -3.79 18.22
CA GLU A 234 -27.51 -3.13 19.52
C GLU A 234 -28.30 -4.02 20.48
N ASP A 235 -29.45 -4.53 20.05
CA ASP A 235 -30.27 -5.47 20.82
C ASP A 235 -29.48 -6.74 21.19
N LYS A 236 -28.78 -7.32 20.21
CA LYS A 236 -27.96 -8.52 20.41
C LYS A 236 -26.88 -8.30 21.46
N TYR A 237 -26.10 -7.22 21.34
CA TYR A 237 -24.97 -6.95 22.24
C TYR A 237 -25.43 -6.42 23.60
N LEU A 238 -26.57 -5.73 23.69
CA LEU A 238 -27.19 -5.33 24.96
C LEU A 238 -27.68 -6.56 25.73
N ALA A 239 -28.41 -7.46 25.07
CA ALA A 239 -28.84 -8.72 25.69
C ALA A 239 -27.64 -9.57 26.14
N PHE A 240 -26.59 -9.63 25.30
CA PHE A 240 -25.36 -10.34 25.64
C PHE A 240 -24.64 -9.70 26.84
N LEU A 241 -24.58 -8.37 26.92
CA LEU A 241 -24.01 -7.65 28.04
C LEU A 241 -24.75 -7.95 29.34
N LYS A 242 -26.08 -7.85 29.36
CA LYS A 242 -26.90 -8.17 30.54
C LYS A 242 -26.65 -9.60 31.02
N LYS A 243 -26.60 -10.56 30.10
CA LYS A 243 -26.29 -11.96 30.41
C LYS A 243 -24.88 -12.12 31.02
N ASN A 244 -23.88 -11.45 30.47
CA ASN A 244 -22.51 -11.55 30.97
C ASN A 244 -22.35 -10.86 32.34
N ILE A 245 -23.07 -9.75 32.58
CA ILE A 245 -23.13 -9.11 33.90
C ILE A 245 -23.76 -10.04 34.94
N ALA A 246 -24.87 -10.70 34.60
CA ALA A 246 -25.51 -11.66 35.51
C ALA A 246 -24.61 -12.85 35.86
N ALA A 247 -23.73 -13.27 34.93
CA ALA A 247 -22.84 -14.40 35.13
C ALA A 247 -21.51 -14.05 35.83
N GLY A 248 -20.93 -12.88 35.55
CA GLY A 248 -19.57 -12.52 35.96
C GLY A 248 -19.44 -11.21 36.73
N GLY A 249 -20.54 -10.51 36.99
CA GLY A 249 -20.54 -9.16 37.57
C GLY A 249 -20.30 -8.07 36.52
N ASN A 250 -20.49 -6.80 36.93
CA ASN A 250 -20.52 -5.64 36.02
C ASN A 250 -19.28 -5.52 35.13
N LEU A 251 -18.09 -5.49 35.75
CA LEU A 251 -16.84 -5.22 35.05
C LEU A 251 -16.42 -6.37 34.12
N GLU A 252 -16.41 -7.61 34.61
CA GLU A 252 -16.04 -8.78 33.81
C GLU A 252 -17.11 -9.07 32.74
N GLY A 253 -18.38 -8.79 33.03
CA GLY A 253 -19.46 -8.84 32.07
C GLY A 253 -19.22 -7.88 30.89
N LEU A 254 -18.86 -6.62 31.19
CA LEU A 254 -18.49 -5.63 30.17
C LEU A 254 -17.26 -6.06 29.37
N LYS A 255 -16.17 -6.45 30.03
CA LYS A 255 -14.93 -6.89 29.35
C LYS A 255 -15.20 -8.06 28.41
N THR A 256 -16.04 -9.01 28.82
CA THR A 256 -16.43 -10.17 27.99
C THR A 256 -17.23 -9.75 26.77
N THR A 257 -18.16 -8.80 26.92
CA THR A 257 -18.91 -8.24 25.79
C THR A 257 -17.99 -7.49 24.82
N ILE A 258 -17.05 -6.68 25.33
CA ILE A 258 -16.08 -5.98 24.48
C ILE A 258 -15.21 -6.97 23.70
N LYS A 259 -14.77 -8.07 24.33
CA LYS A 259 -14.06 -9.16 23.63
C LYS A 259 -14.87 -9.74 22.47
N ALA A 260 -16.17 -9.93 22.65
CA ALA A 260 -17.03 -10.40 21.56
C ALA A 260 -17.14 -9.40 20.40
N ILE A 261 -17.17 -8.09 20.68
CA ILE A 261 -17.16 -7.06 19.63
C ILE A 261 -15.83 -7.10 18.84
N PHE A 262 -14.70 -7.28 19.52
CA PHE A 262 -13.38 -7.42 18.85
C PHE A 262 -13.26 -8.67 17.96
N LEU A 263 -14.03 -9.72 18.25
CA LEU A 263 -14.09 -10.93 17.43
C LEU A 263 -14.98 -10.77 16.18
N SER A 264 -15.65 -9.61 16.02
CA SER A 264 -16.33 -9.28 14.76
C SER A 264 -15.32 -9.12 13.63
N PRO A 265 -15.60 -9.65 12.42
CA PRO A 265 -14.74 -9.43 11.24
C PRO A 265 -14.47 -7.94 10.99
N GLU A 266 -15.46 -7.07 11.21
CA GLU A 266 -15.33 -5.63 10.97
C GLU A 266 -14.33 -4.92 11.91
N ALA A 267 -13.90 -5.57 12.99
CA ALA A 267 -12.85 -5.02 13.86
C ALA A 267 -11.46 -5.05 13.20
N ILE A 268 -11.26 -5.94 12.22
CA ILE A 268 -9.96 -6.16 11.55
C ILE A 268 -10.05 -6.08 10.02
N TYR A 269 -11.25 -5.96 9.47
CA TYR A 269 -11.52 -5.80 8.05
C TYR A 269 -12.32 -4.51 7.77
N ARG A 270 -12.02 -3.89 6.62
CA ARG A 270 -12.86 -2.91 5.94
C ARG A 270 -13.78 -3.65 4.97
N MET A 271 -15.07 -3.36 5.03
CA MET A 271 -16.08 -4.03 4.21
C MET A 271 -16.54 -3.13 3.06
N GLU A 272 -16.63 -3.69 1.86
CA GLU A 272 -17.13 -3.06 0.63
C GLU A 272 -18.11 -4.05 -0.04
N PHE A 273 -19.27 -4.24 0.58
CA PHE A 273 -20.28 -5.19 0.15
C PHE A 273 -21.27 -4.60 -0.85
N GLY A 274 -21.41 -3.27 -0.88
CA GLY A 274 -22.39 -2.60 -1.73
C GLY A 274 -23.76 -2.61 -1.06
N LEU A 275 -23.88 -1.99 0.11
CA LEU A 275 -25.14 -1.95 0.85
C LEU A 275 -26.14 -0.91 0.32
N GLY A 276 -25.74 -0.09 -0.66
CA GLY A 276 -26.57 0.89 -1.31
C GLY A 276 -27.54 0.31 -2.35
N LYS A 277 -28.06 1.22 -3.18
CA LYS A 277 -29.03 0.90 -4.23
C LYS A 277 -28.43 -0.02 -5.29
N THR A 278 -29.30 -0.86 -5.85
CA THR A 278 -28.95 -1.69 -7.01
C THR A 278 -29.21 -0.89 -8.28
N ASP A 279 -28.31 -0.97 -9.25
CA ASP A 279 -28.48 -0.36 -10.57
C ASP A 279 -29.18 -1.29 -11.57
N GLU A 280 -29.37 -0.82 -12.80
CA GLU A 280 -30.05 -1.57 -13.88
C GLU A 280 -29.33 -2.86 -14.30
N HIS A 281 -28.05 -3.02 -13.93
CA HIS A 281 -27.25 -4.19 -14.23
C HIS A 281 -27.16 -5.16 -13.04
N GLY A 282 -27.92 -4.93 -11.97
CA GLY A 282 -27.88 -5.77 -10.75
C GLY A 282 -26.66 -5.50 -9.86
N ARG A 283 -25.87 -4.45 -10.14
CA ARG A 283 -24.71 -4.08 -9.32
C ARG A 283 -25.17 -3.20 -8.17
N ARG A 284 -24.46 -3.24 -7.06
CA ARG A 284 -24.83 -2.45 -5.88
C ARG A 284 -23.83 -1.33 -5.62
N HIS A 285 -24.35 -0.13 -5.41
CA HIS A 285 -23.56 0.99 -4.92
C HIS A 285 -23.08 0.72 -3.48
N LEU A 286 -21.88 1.18 -3.14
CA LEU A 286 -21.48 1.30 -1.74
C LEU A 286 -22.43 2.28 -1.04
N SER A 287 -22.81 1.98 0.20
CA SER A 287 -23.53 2.95 1.04
C SER A 287 -22.60 4.11 1.42
N SER A 288 -23.15 5.25 1.86
CA SER A 288 -22.34 6.41 2.27
C SER A 288 -21.37 6.08 3.41
N THR A 289 -21.75 5.16 4.31
CA THR A 289 -20.87 4.65 5.38
C THR A 289 -19.72 3.81 4.82
N GLU A 290 -19.97 2.98 3.80
CA GLU A 290 -18.90 2.22 3.13
C GLU A 290 -17.98 3.17 2.35
N ILE A 291 -18.54 4.18 1.67
CA ILE A 291 -17.79 5.17 0.89
C ILE A 291 -16.85 5.97 1.80
N VAL A 292 -17.36 6.56 2.90
CA VAL A 292 -16.52 7.41 3.75
C VAL A 292 -15.34 6.63 4.35
N ASN A 293 -15.57 5.38 4.76
CA ASN A 293 -14.52 4.51 5.27
C ASN A 293 -13.57 4.03 4.17
N ALA A 294 -14.08 3.71 2.98
CA ALA A 294 -13.26 3.36 1.82
C ALA A 294 -12.31 4.50 1.46
N LEU A 295 -12.81 5.74 1.40
CA LEU A 295 -12.00 6.93 1.13
C LEU A 295 -10.97 7.19 2.24
N ALA A 296 -11.38 7.14 3.51
CA ALA A 296 -10.50 7.33 4.65
C ALA A 296 -9.32 6.36 4.61
N TYR A 297 -9.57 5.06 4.42
CA TYR A 297 -8.51 4.05 4.44
C TYR A 297 -7.77 3.89 3.11
N ALA A 298 -8.32 4.39 2.00
CA ALA A 298 -7.63 4.43 0.71
C ALA A 298 -6.61 5.57 0.62
N LEU A 299 -6.87 6.69 1.30
CA LEU A 299 -6.05 7.91 1.21
C LEU A 299 -5.26 8.19 2.50
N THR A 300 -5.74 7.71 3.64
CA THR A 300 -5.16 7.95 4.97
C THR A 300 -4.99 6.66 5.78
N ASP A 301 -4.34 6.78 6.93
CA ASP A 301 -4.28 5.69 7.92
C ASP A 301 -5.31 5.87 9.05
N ASP A 302 -6.12 6.92 9.03
CA ASP A 302 -6.98 7.30 10.13
C ASP A 302 -8.45 6.95 9.89
N LEU A 303 -9.25 7.02 10.96
CA LEU A 303 -10.70 6.86 10.90
C LEU A 303 -11.32 8.02 10.11
N ALA A 304 -12.44 7.75 9.43
CA ALA A 304 -13.19 8.78 8.70
C ALA A 304 -13.50 10.02 9.55
N GLU A 305 -13.92 9.82 10.81
CA GLU A 305 -14.23 10.88 11.79
C GLU A 305 -13.06 11.85 12.08
N ARG A 306 -11.81 11.42 11.84
CA ARG A 306 -10.63 12.26 12.08
C ARG A 306 -10.29 13.18 10.92
N SER A 307 -10.96 13.00 9.78
CA SER A 307 -10.86 13.91 8.65
C SER A 307 -12.14 14.75 8.61
N PRO A 308 -12.10 16.02 9.04
CA PRO A 308 -13.28 16.90 9.00
C PRO A 308 -13.94 16.91 7.62
N LEU A 309 -13.14 16.99 6.55
CA LEU A 309 -13.66 16.99 5.18
C LEU A 309 -14.46 15.72 4.85
N LEU A 310 -13.94 14.54 5.21
CA LEU A 310 -14.66 13.28 4.98
C LEU A 310 -15.89 13.16 5.88
N TRP A 311 -15.76 13.56 7.14
CA TRP A 311 -16.82 13.42 8.12
C TRP A 311 -17.98 14.39 7.84
N ASP A 312 -17.69 15.65 7.53
CA ASP A 312 -18.67 16.65 7.15
C ASP A 312 -19.42 16.24 5.86
N ALA A 313 -18.71 15.65 4.89
CA ALA A 313 -19.34 15.12 3.68
C ALA A 313 -20.27 13.94 3.97
N TYR A 314 -19.92 13.10 4.94
CA TYR A 314 -20.74 11.98 5.38
C TYR A 314 -21.98 12.46 6.17
N GLU A 315 -21.80 13.33 7.17
CA GLU A 315 -22.90 13.89 7.98
C GLU A 315 -23.84 14.77 7.16
N GLY A 316 -23.29 15.50 6.18
CA GLY A 316 -24.04 16.31 5.23
C GLY A 316 -24.72 15.51 4.12
N ASP A 317 -24.67 14.18 4.15
CA ASP A 317 -25.31 13.29 3.18
C ASP A 317 -24.85 13.54 1.73
N GLN A 318 -23.56 13.86 1.57
CA GLN A 318 -22.90 14.25 0.33
C GLN A 318 -21.94 13.16 -0.22
N LEU A 319 -22.29 11.89 0.00
CA LEU A 319 -21.56 10.71 -0.48
C LEU A 319 -22.53 9.69 -1.08
N LYS A 320 -23.42 10.15 -1.98
CA LYS A 320 -24.48 9.31 -2.55
C LYS A 320 -24.15 8.74 -3.91
N ASP A 321 -23.40 9.50 -4.70
CA ASP A 321 -23.15 9.19 -6.09
C ASP A 321 -21.72 9.50 -6.52
N ARG A 322 -21.43 9.22 -7.80
CA ARG A 322 -20.11 9.42 -8.40
C ARG A 322 -19.68 10.89 -8.38
N GLY A 323 -20.60 11.83 -8.56
CA GLY A 323 -20.31 13.27 -8.58
C GLY A 323 -19.87 13.77 -7.21
N ASP A 324 -20.60 13.36 -6.18
CA ASP A 324 -20.28 13.61 -4.78
C ASP A 324 -18.90 13.09 -4.40
N VAL A 325 -18.65 11.80 -4.66
CA VAL A 325 -17.35 11.17 -4.36
C VAL A 325 -16.22 11.87 -5.11
N ARG A 326 -16.43 12.19 -6.39
CA ARG A 326 -15.43 12.91 -7.20
C ARG A 326 -15.09 14.27 -6.60
N ARG A 327 -16.09 15.03 -6.14
CA ARG A 327 -15.89 16.35 -5.54
C ARG A 327 -15.07 16.23 -4.25
N VAL A 328 -15.48 15.35 -3.33
CA VAL A 328 -14.81 15.13 -2.05
C VAL A 328 -13.36 14.67 -2.24
N VAL A 329 -13.12 13.71 -3.14
CA VAL A 329 -11.75 13.23 -3.44
C VAL A 329 -10.89 14.34 -4.04
N ARG A 330 -11.43 15.15 -4.96
CA ARG A 330 -10.68 16.28 -5.54
C ARG A 330 -10.31 17.30 -4.48
N GLU A 331 -11.25 17.64 -3.60
CA GLU A 331 -11.02 18.60 -2.53
C GLU A 331 -9.97 18.09 -1.53
N LEU A 332 -9.98 16.79 -1.19
CA LEU A 332 -8.92 16.17 -0.37
C LEU A 332 -7.56 16.26 -1.04
N LEU A 333 -7.46 15.87 -2.31
CA LEU A 333 -6.19 15.90 -3.05
C LEU A 333 -5.66 17.32 -3.17
N GLU A 334 -6.51 18.29 -3.52
CA GLU A 334 -6.11 19.69 -3.65
C GLU A 334 -5.62 20.28 -2.31
N LYS A 335 -6.31 19.98 -1.20
CA LYS A 335 -5.97 20.55 0.10
C LYS A 335 -4.86 19.81 0.85
N GLN A 336 -4.66 18.51 0.58
CA GLN A 336 -3.85 17.64 1.43
C GLN A 336 -2.76 16.85 0.71
N LEU A 337 -2.74 16.79 -0.63
CA LEU A 337 -1.66 16.12 -1.35
C LEU A 337 -0.32 16.83 -1.10
N GLY A 338 0.66 16.07 -0.60
CA GLY A 338 1.96 16.55 -0.14
C GLY A 338 1.90 17.56 1.02
N GLY A 339 0.74 17.68 1.68
CA GLY A 339 0.61 18.41 2.94
C GLY A 339 0.98 17.56 4.16
N GLY A 340 1.02 18.20 5.34
CA GLY A 340 1.42 17.55 6.60
C GLY A 340 2.91 17.66 6.86
N ARG A 341 3.43 16.79 7.73
CA ARG A 341 4.88 16.72 8.02
C ARG A 341 5.51 15.58 7.23
N TRP A 342 6.80 15.68 6.92
CA TRP A 342 7.53 14.60 6.25
C TRP A 342 7.36 13.22 6.94
N SER A 343 7.35 13.20 8.27
CA SER A 343 7.16 11.99 9.07
C SER A 343 5.69 11.60 9.31
N ASP A 344 4.76 12.48 8.96
CA ASP A 344 3.32 12.33 9.19
C ASP A 344 2.55 13.08 8.08
N PRO A 345 2.58 12.57 6.83
CA PRO A 345 1.91 13.21 5.71
C PRO A 345 0.39 13.19 5.91
N ALA A 346 -0.33 14.13 5.32
CA ALA A 346 -1.79 14.17 5.42
C ALA A 346 -2.46 12.99 4.69
N LEU A 347 -1.94 12.60 3.51
CA LEU A 347 -2.42 11.49 2.68
C LEU A 347 -1.36 10.38 2.55
N PRO A 348 -0.97 9.71 3.64
CA PRO A 348 0.18 8.79 3.67
C PRO A 348 0.01 7.57 2.77
N ARG A 349 -1.23 7.16 2.45
CA ARG A 349 -1.50 5.99 1.61
C ARG A 349 -1.07 6.19 0.17
N ILE A 350 -1.10 7.42 -0.33
CA ILE A 350 -0.73 7.72 -1.71
C ILE A 350 0.75 7.40 -1.92
N MET A 351 1.64 7.96 -1.08
CA MET A 351 3.07 7.67 -1.19
C MET A 351 3.38 6.20 -0.89
N ARG A 352 2.72 5.64 0.13
CA ARG A 352 2.93 4.23 0.49
C ARG A 352 2.52 3.27 -0.62
N PHE A 353 1.48 3.59 -1.41
CA PHE A 353 1.13 2.82 -2.59
C PHE A 353 2.31 2.77 -3.58
N PHE A 354 2.90 3.91 -3.92
CA PHE A 354 4.05 3.93 -4.84
C PHE A 354 5.29 3.23 -4.26
N GLU A 355 5.55 3.38 -2.96
CA GLU A 355 6.61 2.63 -2.27
C GLU A 355 6.41 1.12 -2.37
N GLN A 356 5.17 0.65 -2.19
CA GLN A 356 4.83 -0.77 -2.28
C GLN A 356 4.82 -1.29 -3.71
N TYR A 357 4.38 -0.46 -4.66
CA TYR A 357 4.27 -0.80 -6.08
C TYR A 357 5.65 -0.89 -6.74
N PHE A 358 6.48 0.13 -6.58
CA PHE A 358 7.83 0.18 -7.17
C PHE A 358 8.90 -0.48 -6.28
N GLY A 359 8.66 -0.63 -4.98
CA GLY A 359 9.59 -1.25 -4.04
C GLY A 359 10.86 -0.43 -3.76
N PHE A 360 10.90 0.87 -4.14
CA PHE A 360 12.10 1.71 -4.03
C PHE A 360 12.52 1.98 -2.58
N ASN A 361 11.61 1.88 -1.62
CA ASN A 361 11.91 2.01 -0.20
C ASN A 361 12.87 0.94 0.34
N ARG A 362 13.14 -0.11 -0.45
CA ARG A 362 14.07 -1.20 -0.13
C ARG A 362 15.44 -1.06 -0.80
N VAL A 363 15.75 0.11 -1.32
CA VAL A 363 17.03 0.40 -2.00
C VAL A 363 18.27 0.00 -1.17
N GLY A 364 18.22 0.11 0.16
CA GLY A 364 19.31 -0.32 1.05
C GLY A 364 19.62 -1.82 0.95
N ASP A 365 18.65 -2.64 0.56
CA ASP A 365 18.82 -4.08 0.36
C ASP A 365 19.52 -4.42 -0.97
N VAL A 366 19.74 -3.44 -1.86
CA VAL A 366 20.29 -3.65 -3.22
C VAL A 366 21.71 -3.08 -3.35
N PHE A 367 22.01 -1.98 -2.64
CA PHE A 367 23.31 -1.30 -2.70
C PHE A 367 24.39 -2.06 -1.89
N LYS A 368 24.91 -3.17 -2.44
CA LYS A 368 25.87 -4.06 -1.78
C LYS A 368 27.30 -4.04 -2.35
N ASP A 369 27.56 -3.27 -3.40
CA ASP A 369 28.88 -3.24 -4.08
C ASP A 369 29.92 -2.48 -3.24
N ASN A 370 30.51 -3.19 -2.28
CA ASN A 370 31.57 -2.64 -1.44
C ASN A 370 32.92 -2.53 -2.17
N ASP A 371 33.12 -3.23 -3.29
CA ASP A 371 34.35 -3.16 -4.08
C ASP A 371 34.42 -1.84 -4.84
N ARG A 372 33.34 -1.45 -5.50
CA ARG A 372 33.21 -0.12 -6.11
C ARG A 372 33.33 0.98 -5.06
N ARG A 373 32.62 0.82 -3.93
CA ARG A 373 32.68 1.78 -2.81
C ARG A 373 34.12 2.04 -2.37
N ARG A 374 34.92 0.99 -2.16
CA ARG A 374 36.33 1.08 -1.79
C ARG A 374 37.18 1.71 -2.91
N ARG A 375 36.98 1.29 -4.16
CA ARG A 375 37.75 1.77 -5.32
C ARG A 375 37.53 3.26 -5.58
N GLU A 376 36.31 3.73 -5.43
CA GLU A 376 35.92 5.14 -5.66
C GLU A 376 36.00 6.00 -4.39
N ALA A 377 36.51 5.45 -3.28
CA ALA A 377 36.63 6.13 -1.98
C ALA A 377 35.31 6.75 -1.50
N ILE A 378 34.17 6.08 -1.76
CA ILE A 378 32.86 6.49 -1.27
C ILE A 378 32.76 6.10 0.22
N PRO A 379 32.48 7.02 1.17
CA PRO A 379 32.40 6.68 2.60
C PRO A 379 31.30 5.65 2.89
N GLN A 380 30.08 5.93 2.43
CA GLN A 380 28.97 4.99 2.40
C GLN A 380 28.04 5.25 1.21
N TRP A 381 27.29 4.23 0.83
CA TRP A 381 26.10 4.43 0.01
C TRP A 381 25.09 5.22 0.86
N ASN A 382 24.55 6.33 0.31
CA ASN A 382 23.47 7.08 0.95
C ASN A 382 22.14 6.85 0.22
N PRO A 383 21.61 5.62 0.21
CA PRO A 383 20.44 5.27 -0.58
C PRO A 383 19.16 6.00 -0.10
N GLN A 384 19.16 6.53 1.12
CA GLN A 384 18.04 7.30 1.65
C GLN A 384 17.79 8.61 0.88
N TYR A 385 18.83 9.23 0.31
CA TYR A 385 18.65 10.39 -0.58
C TYR A 385 17.97 9.99 -1.88
N LEU A 386 18.30 8.83 -2.45
CA LEU A 386 17.63 8.32 -3.66
C LEU A 386 16.14 8.03 -3.40
N VAL A 387 15.80 7.51 -2.21
CA VAL A 387 14.38 7.36 -1.80
C VAL A 387 13.70 8.71 -1.70
N HIS A 388 14.38 9.71 -1.12
CA HIS A 388 13.85 11.05 -0.99
C HIS A 388 13.60 11.67 -2.37
N ASP A 389 14.57 11.62 -3.28
CA ASP A 389 14.45 12.14 -4.65
C ASP A 389 13.31 11.44 -5.40
N ALA A 390 13.19 10.11 -5.30
CA ALA A 390 12.08 9.37 -5.90
C ALA A 390 10.71 9.82 -5.36
N ARG A 391 10.58 10.06 -4.04
CA ARG A 391 9.35 10.60 -3.45
C ARG A 391 9.03 12.01 -3.99
N MET A 392 10.04 12.86 -4.18
CA MET A 392 9.86 14.19 -4.75
C MET A 392 9.40 14.13 -6.23
N ILE A 393 9.96 13.22 -7.03
CA ILE A 393 9.48 12.97 -8.40
C ILE A 393 8.01 12.56 -8.37
N ILE A 394 7.67 11.58 -7.53
CA ILE A 394 6.29 11.09 -7.40
C ILE A 394 5.34 12.22 -7.02
N GLU A 395 5.67 13.01 -5.99
CA GLU A 395 4.83 14.13 -5.59
C GLU A 395 4.69 15.18 -6.69
N ASN A 396 5.78 15.55 -7.36
CA ASN A 396 5.77 16.52 -8.45
C ASN A 396 4.88 16.07 -9.61
N VAL A 397 4.98 14.81 -10.04
CA VAL A 397 4.14 14.25 -11.10
C VAL A 397 2.67 14.20 -10.67
N LEU A 398 2.39 13.77 -9.44
CA LEU A 398 1.02 13.73 -8.90
C LEU A 398 0.37 15.12 -8.84
N ARG A 399 1.13 16.15 -8.46
CA ARG A 399 0.63 17.54 -8.43
C ARG A 399 0.28 18.07 -9.82
N ARG A 400 0.99 17.61 -10.85
CA ARG A 400 0.72 17.99 -12.24
C ARG A 400 -0.49 17.27 -12.84
N ASP A 401 -0.80 16.07 -12.34
CA ASP A 401 -1.98 15.27 -12.71
C ASP A 401 -2.14 15.10 -14.23
N ARG A 402 -1.03 14.77 -14.93
CA ARG A 402 -0.97 14.54 -16.38
C ARG A 402 -0.17 13.30 -16.65
N ASP A 403 -0.77 12.34 -17.36
CA ASP A 403 -0.15 11.07 -17.77
C ASP A 403 0.68 10.40 -16.65
N VAL A 404 0.19 10.49 -15.41
CA VAL A 404 0.95 10.24 -14.17
C VAL A 404 1.76 8.94 -14.22
N ILE A 405 1.13 7.84 -14.61
CA ILE A 405 1.79 6.53 -14.65
C ILE A 405 2.83 6.47 -15.77
N ALA A 406 2.51 6.97 -16.95
CA ALA A 406 3.46 6.99 -18.06
C ALA A 406 4.68 7.83 -17.70
N GLU A 407 4.47 9.02 -17.15
CA GLU A 407 5.56 9.90 -16.76
C GLU A 407 6.45 9.28 -15.66
N LEU A 408 5.86 8.67 -14.63
CA LEU A 408 6.64 7.99 -13.58
C LEU A 408 7.48 6.83 -14.10
N LEU A 409 7.05 6.18 -15.18
CA LEU A 409 7.75 5.04 -15.78
C LEU A 409 8.81 5.45 -16.82
N THR A 410 8.66 6.62 -17.46
CA THR A 410 9.49 7.00 -18.61
C THR A 410 10.30 8.28 -18.40
N THR A 411 10.07 9.04 -17.32
CA THR A 411 10.78 10.29 -17.10
C THR A 411 12.28 10.06 -16.92
N ASN A 412 13.07 10.96 -17.51
CA ASN A 412 14.51 11.06 -17.28
C ASN A 412 14.84 12.22 -16.33
N GLU A 413 13.84 12.92 -15.83
CA GLU A 413 14.00 13.98 -14.84
C GLU A 413 14.17 13.39 -13.45
N TYR A 414 15.09 13.95 -12.66
CA TYR A 414 15.31 13.56 -11.29
C TYR A 414 15.61 14.78 -10.42
N PHE A 415 15.17 14.72 -9.17
CA PHE A 415 15.63 15.66 -8.15
C PHE A 415 17.01 15.22 -7.67
N VAL A 416 17.85 16.18 -7.27
CA VAL A 416 19.12 15.94 -6.58
C VAL A 416 19.02 16.61 -5.24
N ALA A 417 18.70 15.88 -4.16
CA ALA A 417 18.67 16.34 -2.77
C ALA A 417 18.47 17.86 -2.63
N HIS A 418 17.35 18.33 -3.19
CA HIS A 418 17.09 19.74 -3.47
C HIS A 418 16.27 20.30 -2.31
N PRO A 419 16.58 21.49 -1.74
CA PRO A 419 15.92 22.02 -0.55
C PRO A 419 14.44 22.46 -0.77
N GLY A 420 13.79 21.99 -1.84
CA GLY A 420 12.38 22.24 -2.16
C GLY A 420 12.08 23.59 -2.84
N ASP A 421 12.78 24.66 -2.49
CA ASP A 421 12.65 25.98 -3.11
C ASP A 421 13.79 26.22 -4.13
N ASN A 422 13.43 26.42 -5.39
CA ASN A 422 14.39 26.55 -6.51
C ASN A 422 15.20 27.84 -6.44
N ASP A 423 14.62 28.93 -5.93
CA ASP A 423 15.29 30.23 -5.84
C ASP A 423 16.25 30.21 -4.65
N TYR A 424 15.82 29.67 -3.52
CA TYR A 424 16.69 29.45 -2.36
C TYR A 424 17.82 28.48 -2.66
N ALA A 425 17.52 27.35 -3.32
CA ALA A 425 18.54 26.41 -3.76
C ALA A 425 19.55 27.14 -4.65
N ARG A 426 19.09 27.81 -5.71
CA ARG A 426 19.95 28.51 -6.66
C ARG A 426 20.78 29.59 -5.98
N GLU A 427 20.20 30.40 -5.10
CA GLU A 427 20.93 31.38 -4.30
C GLU A 427 22.00 30.70 -3.46
N PHE A 428 21.68 29.60 -2.77
CA PHE A 428 22.63 28.85 -1.96
C PHE A 428 23.77 28.23 -2.80
N TYR A 429 23.46 27.64 -3.96
CA TYR A 429 24.46 27.14 -4.91
C TYR A 429 25.33 28.27 -5.47
N ASP A 430 24.72 29.38 -5.89
CA ASP A 430 25.39 30.53 -6.48
C ASP A 430 26.27 31.26 -5.45
N GLU A 431 25.79 31.44 -4.23
CA GLU A 431 26.56 32.01 -3.12
C GLU A 431 27.77 31.15 -2.80
N ARG A 432 27.59 29.83 -2.74
CA ARG A 432 28.69 28.91 -2.46
C ARG A 432 29.72 28.91 -3.58
N VAL A 433 29.27 28.89 -4.85
CA VAL A 433 30.15 29.03 -6.01
C VAL A 433 30.91 30.36 -5.96
N LYS A 434 30.22 31.48 -5.70
CA LYS A 434 30.85 32.81 -5.53
C LYS A 434 31.87 32.79 -4.40
N GLU A 435 31.58 32.17 -3.26
CA GLU A 435 32.47 32.09 -2.11
C GLU A 435 33.77 31.34 -2.45
N VAL A 436 33.64 30.14 -3.02
CA VAL A 436 34.77 29.24 -3.34
C VAL A 436 35.61 29.80 -4.48
N MET A 437 34.97 30.35 -5.52
CA MET A 437 35.66 30.87 -6.71
C MET A 437 36.27 32.26 -6.49
N HIS A 438 35.99 32.91 -5.36
CA HIS A 438 36.59 34.20 -5.02
C HIS A 438 38.13 34.07 -4.87
N PRO A 439 38.94 35.01 -5.42
CA PRO A 439 40.41 34.94 -5.37
C PRO A 439 40.99 34.74 -3.95
N ASP A 440 40.41 35.43 -2.96
CA ASP A 440 40.83 35.32 -1.56
C ASP A 440 40.30 34.10 -0.79
N TYR A 441 39.54 33.18 -1.41
CA TYR A 441 38.94 32.04 -0.70
C TYR A 441 39.98 31.25 0.09
N VAL A 442 41.09 30.89 -0.54
CA VAL A 442 42.18 30.13 0.11
C VAL A 442 42.74 30.89 1.31
N ASN A 443 42.96 32.20 1.18
CA ASN A 443 43.49 33.04 2.25
C ASN A 443 42.49 33.13 3.42
N ARG A 444 41.19 33.29 3.14
CA ARG A 444 40.13 33.30 4.16
C ARG A 444 40.05 31.97 4.91
N GLN A 445 40.16 30.84 4.21
CA GLN A 445 40.15 29.51 4.85
C GLN A 445 41.38 29.31 5.75
N VAL A 446 42.55 29.78 5.34
CA VAL A 446 43.77 29.75 6.18
C VAL A 446 43.63 30.67 7.39
N ALA A 447 43.04 31.86 7.24
CA ALA A 447 42.78 32.77 8.37
C ALA A 447 41.80 32.18 9.39
N LYS A 448 40.72 31.53 8.93
CA LYS A 448 39.80 30.78 9.80
C LYS A 448 40.52 29.64 10.52
N ALA A 449 41.39 28.90 9.83
CA ALA A 449 42.18 27.84 10.43
C ALA A 449 43.19 28.36 11.47
N GLU A 450 43.78 29.53 11.23
CA GLU A 450 44.67 30.20 12.16
C GLU A 450 43.95 30.55 13.47
N GLU A 451 42.74 31.07 13.38
CA GLU A 451 41.89 31.35 14.54
C GLU A 451 41.45 30.04 15.24
N GLU A 452 41.03 29.03 14.49
CA GLU A 452 40.67 27.70 15.01
C GLU A 452 41.82 27.11 15.82
N TYR A 453 43.05 27.18 15.31
CA TYR A 453 44.23 26.64 15.97
C TYR A 453 44.63 27.48 17.20
N ARG A 454 44.50 28.81 17.13
CA ARG A 454 44.77 29.70 18.27
C ARG A 454 43.87 29.39 19.47
N ASN A 455 42.64 28.98 19.21
CA ASN A 455 41.67 28.59 20.24
C ASN A 455 41.92 27.18 20.81
N ARG A 456 42.86 26.40 20.26
CA ARG A 456 43.23 25.09 20.80
C ARG A 456 44.16 25.23 22.00
N LYS A 457 43.88 24.47 23.06
CA LYS A 457 44.77 24.38 24.22
C LYS A 457 45.98 23.49 23.88
N LYS A 458 47.19 24.04 23.99
CA LYS A 458 48.44 23.26 23.87
C LYS A 458 48.50 22.21 24.99
N PRO A 459 48.68 20.92 24.69
CA PRO A 459 48.88 19.90 25.73
C PRO A 459 50.22 20.10 26.44
N ASP A 460 50.25 19.91 27.76
CA ASP A 460 51.43 20.19 28.60
C ASP A 460 52.65 19.31 28.23
N HIS A 461 52.41 18.10 27.72
CA HIS A 461 53.45 17.15 27.30
C HIS A 461 54.06 17.45 25.93
N VAL A 462 53.53 18.42 25.16
CA VAL A 462 54.02 18.76 23.82
C VAL A 462 54.97 19.97 23.89
N PRO A 463 56.24 19.82 23.48
CA PRO A 463 57.18 20.94 23.39
C PRO A 463 56.64 22.07 22.50
N SER A 464 56.96 23.32 22.84
CA SER A 464 56.44 24.48 22.10
C SER A 464 56.87 24.50 20.63
N GLU A 465 58.08 24.03 20.33
CA GLU A 465 58.57 23.89 18.95
C GLU A 465 57.76 22.85 18.15
N GLU A 466 57.42 21.72 18.76
CA GLU A 466 56.56 20.71 18.14
C GLU A 466 55.13 21.22 17.94
N TRP A 467 54.61 22.00 18.89
CA TRP A 467 53.29 22.63 18.79
C TRP A 467 53.20 23.62 17.62
N GLU A 468 54.24 24.44 17.41
CA GLU A 468 54.32 25.34 16.25
C GLU A 468 54.48 24.57 14.93
N LYS A 469 55.23 23.47 14.91
CA LYS A 469 55.32 22.60 13.72
C LYS A 469 53.97 21.97 13.37
N ARG A 470 53.20 21.55 14.37
CA ARG A 470 51.82 21.06 14.19
C ARG A 470 50.89 22.16 13.67
N ARG A 471 51.05 23.40 14.14
CA ARG A 471 50.33 24.57 13.61
C ARG A 471 50.62 24.75 12.12
N GLY A 472 51.89 24.80 11.74
CA GLY A 472 52.30 24.94 10.34
C GLY A 472 51.72 23.83 9.44
N THR A 473 51.77 22.58 9.91
CA THR A 473 51.20 21.43 9.19
C THR A 473 49.69 21.55 9.03
N PHE A 474 48.97 21.93 10.09
CA PHE A 474 47.52 22.12 10.07
C PHE A 474 47.07 23.22 9.09
N LEU A 475 47.77 24.35 9.08
CA LEU A 475 47.49 25.46 8.16
C LEU A 475 47.76 25.07 6.71
N GLU A 476 48.83 24.32 6.47
CA GLU A 476 49.19 23.83 5.13
C GLU A 476 48.17 22.80 4.61
N GLU A 477 47.71 21.88 5.45
CA GLU A 477 46.61 20.96 5.11
C GLU A 477 45.33 21.70 4.75
N ARG A 478 44.96 22.72 5.54
CA ARG A 478 43.79 23.57 5.27
C ARG A 478 43.94 24.35 3.96
N ARG A 479 45.12 24.89 3.69
CA ARG A 479 45.46 25.54 2.41
C ARG A 479 45.30 24.60 1.23
N LYS A 480 45.88 23.39 1.31
CA LYS A 480 45.77 22.37 0.25
C LYS A 480 44.33 21.96 -0.02
N ARG A 481 43.53 21.76 1.04
CA ARG A 481 42.09 21.46 0.90
C ARG A 481 41.33 22.59 0.23
N ALA A 482 41.59 23.84 0.61
CA ALA A 482 40.95 24.99 -0.02
C ALA A 482 41.33 25.12 -1.51
N GLN A 483 42.61 24.93 -1.85
CA GLN A 483 43.08 24.92 -3.24
C GLN A 483 42.45 23.77 -4.06
N GLN A 484 42.32 22.59 -3.44
CA GLN A 484 41.66 21.45 -4.06
C GLN A 484 40.18 21.73 -4.32
N ALA A 485 39.47 22.37 -3.38
CA ALA A 485 38.07 22.79 -3.58
C ALA A 485 37.94 23.76 -4.75
N VAL A 486 38.78 24.80 -4.83
CA VAL A 486 38.83 25.74 -5.96
C VAL A 486 39.05 24.98 -7.27
N LYS A 487 40.07 24.11 -7.33
CA LYS A 487 40.36 23.31 -8.53
C LYS A 487 39.18 22.46 -8.98
N LEU A 488 38.50 21.81 -8.04
CA LEU A 488 37.37 20.93 -8.33
C LEU A 488 36.13 21.74 -8.78
N PHE A 489 35.84 22.88 -8.15
CA PHE A 489 34.78 23.79 -8.57
C PHE A 489 35.06 24.34 -9.97
N SER A 490 36.29 24.83 -10.23
CA SER A 490 36.70 25.29 -11.56
C SER A 490 36.50 24.21 -12.62
N ASN A 491 36.88 22.96 -12.33
CA ASN A 491 36.73 21.85 -13.27
C ASN A 491 35.25 21.48 -13.51
N ALA A 492 34.41 21.55 -12.49
CA ALA A 492 32.97 21.29 -12.63
C ALA A 492 32.30 22.36 -13.49
N LEU A 493 32.56 23.64 -13.18
CA LEU A 493 32.02 24.78 -13.92
C LEU A 493 32.51 24.81 -15.38
N ALA A 494 33.78 24.45 -15.63
CA ALA A 494 34.31 24.33 -17.00
C ALA A 494 33.64 23.22 -17.82
N ARG A 495 32.91 22.31 -17.18
CA ARG A 495 32.11 21.24 -17.80
C ARG A 495 30.62 21.55 -17.76
N GLU A 496 30.24 22.78 -17.41
CA GLU A 496 28.83 23.19 -17.24
C GLU A 496 28.08 22.38 -16.18
N ILE A 497 28.81 21.88 -15.16
CA ILE A 497 28.23 21.14 -14.03
C ILE A 497 28.17 22.07 -12.80
N ASN A 498 26.99 22.20 -12.21
CA ASN A 498 26.80 22.90 -10.93
C ASN A 498 27.24 21.99 -9.76
N PRO A 499 28.33 22.32 -9.04
CA PRO A 499 28.80 21.49 -7.94
C PRO A 499 27.87 21.59 -6.71
N HIS A 500 27.73 20.49 -5.98
CA HIS A 500 27.04 20.51 -4.68
C HIS A 500 27.74 21.48 -3.70
N PRO A 501 27.03 22.17 -2.77
CA PRO A 501 27.63 23.19 -1.93
C PRO A 501 28.70 22.62 -0.97
N ASP A 502 28.52 21.36 -0.58
CA ASP A 502 29.47 20.58 0.22
C ASP A 502 30.55 19.85 -0.59
N PHE A 503 30.66 20.10 -1.90
CA PHE A 503 31.72 19.53 -2.73
C PHE A 503 33.09 20.19 -2.41
N PRO A 504 34.23 19.47 -2.51
CA PRO A 504 34.32 18.02 -2.41
C PRO A 504 33.81 17.53 -1.05
N PHE A 505 33.01 16.46 -1.07
CA PHE A 505 32.44 15.87 0.13
C PHE A 505 33.54 15.51 1.13
N SER A 506 33.36 15.85 2.40
CA SER A 506 34.34 15.55 3.44
C SER A 506 34.33 14.06 3.78
N ASP A 507 35.48 13.47 4.11
CA ASP A 507 35.62 12.07 4.56
C ASP A 507 34.87 11.73 5.87
N ARG A 508 34.17 12.70 6.47
CA ARG A 508 33.38 12.54 7.70
C ARG A 508 31.87 12.38 7.46
N SER A 509 31.42 12.38 6.20
CA SER A 509 30.02 12.10 5.89
C SER A 509 29.74 10.62 6.01
#